data_AF-A0A6D2KSM5-F1
#
_entry.id   AF-A0A6D2KSM5-F1
#
_cell.length_a   1.000
_cell.length_b   1.000
_cell.length_c   1.000
_cell.angle_alpha   90.00
_cell.angle_beta   90.00
_cell.angle_gamma   90.00
#
_symmetry.space_group_name_H-M   'P 1'
#
loop_
_entity.id
_entity.type
_entity.pdbx_description
1 polymer ?
#
loop_
_entity_poly.entity_id
_entity_poly.type
_entity_poly.pdbx_seq_one_letter_code
_entity_poly.pdbx_strand_id
1 'polypeptide(L)'
;MDKKLLDTFRPVPNILSIEGLDRPVCEVMAVSSIKSSIESSLEQTNSIELGTECKEQAQGDWSELKAPKVDLKPLPEGLRYAFLGENSTYPVIVNSDLEPEQLSALLVELRKYRKAIGYTLDDIKGISPDLCIHRIHLEDESKSSIEPQRRLNPNLKEVVKKEILKLLDAGIIYPISDSTWISPVHCVPKKGGITVIKMTKRS
;
A
#
# COMPACT_ATOMS: atom_id res chain seq x y z
N MET A 1 15.83 28.26 -6.86
CA MET A 1 15.21 26.94 -6.58
C MET A 1 15.11 26.21 -7.90
N ASP A 2 16.00 25.25 -8.10
CA ASP A 2 16.34 24.65 -9.38
C ASP A 2 15.19 23.86 -9.99
N LYS A 3 14.78 24.27 -11.20
CA LYS A 3 13.78 23.61 -12.05
C LYS A 3 14.28 22.30 -12.67
N LYS A 4 15.51 21.87 -12.36
CA LYS A 4 16.20 20.77 -13.06
C LYS A 4 15.88 19.36 -12.55
N LEU A 5 15.12 19.20 -11.47
CA LEU A 5 14.88 17.88 -10.86
C LEU A 5 13.51 17.26 -11.22
N LEU A 6 12.63 18.02 -11.86
CA LEU A 6 11.32 17.54 -12.37
C LEU A 6 11.41 17.02 -13.81
N ASP A 7 12.46 17.36 -14.56
CA ASP A 7 12.63 16.99 -15.98
C ASP A 7 13.19 15.57 -16.19
N THR A 8 13.55 14.84 -15.12
CA THR A 8 14.16 13.50 -15.24
C THR A 8 13.13 12.36 -15.19
N PHE A 9 11.88 12.64 -14.80
CA PHE A 9 10.85 11.61 -14.74
C PHE A 9 10.22 11.39 -16.12
N ARG A 10 10.57 10.26 -16.75
CA ARG A 10 9.89 9.82 -17.96
C ARG A 10 8.44 9.45 -17.60
N PRO A 11 7.43 10.00 -18.29
CA PRO A 11 6.07 9.51 -18.16
C PRO A 11 6.03 8.03 -18.55
N VAL A 12 5.35 7.22 -17.74
CA VAL A 12 4.96 5.87 -18.16
C VAL A 12 3.99 6.04 -19.33
N PRO A 13 4.21 5.42 -20.49
CA PRO A 13 3.33 5.60 -21.64
C PRO A 13 1.90 5.20 -21.27
N ASN A 14 0.99 6.14 -21.52
CA ASN A 14 -0.44 5.99 -21.36
C ASN A 14 -0.93 4.99 -22.42
N ILE A 15 -1.06 3.70 -22.08
CA ILE A 15 -1.46 2.65 -23.03
C ILE A 15 -2.98 2.58 -23.26
N LEU A 16 -3.78 3.39 -22.57
CA LEU A 16 -5.23 3.41 -22.79
C LEU A 16 -5.67 4.79 -23.28
N SER A 17 -5.55 5.01 -24.59
CA SER A 17 -6.41 5.95 -25.30
C SER A 17 -7.85 5.44 -25.18
N ILE A 18 -8.60 6.00 -24.24
CA ILE A 18 -10.04 5.75 -24.09
C ILE A 18 -10.73 6.59 -25.16
N GLU A 19 -10.71 6.12 -26.41
CA GLU A 19 -11.62 6.59 -27.44
C GLU A 19 -12.29 5.38 -28.10
N GLY A 20 -13.60 5.30 -27.92
CA GLY A 20 -14.48 4.43 -28.70
C GLY A 20 -14.90 3.17 -27.99
N LEU A 21 -16.07 3.21 -27.34
CA LEU A 21 -17.06 2.12 -27.36
C LEU A 21 -18.41 2.62 -26.80
N ASP A 22 -19.05 3.52 -27.55
CA ASP A 22 -20.50 3.68 -27.52
C ASP A 22 -21.13 2.57 -28.36
N ARG A 23 -21.53 1.45 -27.74
CA ARG A 23 -22.68 0.63 -28.17
C ARG A 23 -23.24 -0.17 -26.98
N PRO A 24 -24.57 -0.20 -26.77
CA PRO A 24 -25.19 -1.00 -25.73
C PRO A 24 -25.32 -2.46 -26.20
N VAL A 25 -25.07 -3.42 -25.32
CA VAL A 25 -25.51 -4.81 -25.55
C VAL A 25 -26.28 -5.29 -24.33
N CYS A 26 -27.53 -5.63 -24.62
CA CYS A 26 -28.55 -6.16 -23.73
C CYS A 26 -28.23 -7.57 -23.19
N GLU A 27 -28.70 -7.77 -21.96
CA GLU A 27 -29.47 -8.93 -21.48
C GLU A 27 -28.82 -10.32 -21.49
N VAL A 28 -28.63 -10.81 -20.25
CA VAL A 28 -28.11 -12.12 -19.88
C VAL A 28 -29.14 -13.20 -20.18
N MET A 29 -28.80 -14.20 -21.00
CA MET A 29 -29.55 -15.46 -21.08
C MET A 29 -28.61 -16.68 -21.14
N ALA A 30 -28.89 -17.63 -20.24
CA ALA A 30 -28.59 -19.07 -20.26
C ALA A 30 -27.14 -19.58 -20.05
N VAL A 31 -26.78 -19.81 -18.79
CA VAL A 31 -25.71 -20.74 -18.38
C VAL A 31 -26.32 -22.11 -18.06
N SER A 32 -26.63 -22.91 -19.07
CA SER A 32 -27.07 -24.30 -18.85
C SER A 32 -26.55 -25.32 -19.86
N SER A 33 -25.81 -24.91 -20.90
CA SER A 33 -25.33 -25.84 -21.94
C SER A 33 -23.82 -26.18 -21.88
N ILE A 34 -23.04 -25.62 -20.96
CA ILE A 34 -21.58 -25.85 -20.91
C ILE A 34 -21.20 -26.97 -19.92
N LYS A 35 -22.10 -27.39 -19.04
CA LYS A 35 -21.78 -28.42 -18.02
C LYS A 35 -21.67 -29.83 -18.61
N SER A 36 -22.43 -30.15 -19.66
CA SER A 36 -22.44 -31.49 -20.26
C SER A 36 -21.25 -31.78 -21.19
N SER A 37 -20.57 -30.76 -21.71
CA SER A 37 -19.42 -30.94 -22.62
C SER A 37 -18.09 -31.11 -21.87
N ILE A 38 -18.00 -30.65 -20.62
CA ILE A 38 -16.79 -30.80 -19.79
C ILE A 38 -16.70 -32.22 -19.20
N GLU A 39 -17.83 -32.89 -18.97
CA GLU A 39 -17.86 -34.22 -18.35
C GLU A 39 -17.49 -35.35 -19.34
N SER A 40 -17.63 -35.14 -20.66
CA SER A 40 -17.21 -36.13 -21.66
C SER A 40 -15.73 -36.03 -22.08
N SER A 41 -14.98 -35.05 -21.58
CA SER A 41 -13.57 -34.83 -21.96
C SER A 41 -12.57 -35.27 -20.88
N LEU A 42 -13.05 -35.82 -19.75
CA LEU A 42 -12.21 -36.17 -18.60
C LEU A 42 -11.62 -37.60 -18.61
N GLU A 43 -11.81 -38.42 -19.66
CA GLU A 43 -11.27 -39.79 -19.71
C GLU A 43 -10.20 -40.05 -20.78
N GLN A 44 -9.68 -39.02 -21.44
CA GLN A 44 -8.48 -39.18 -22.28
C GLN A 44 -7.54 -38.00 -22.13
N THR A 45 -6.63 -38.09 -21.17
CA THR A 45 -5.16 -38.09 -21.39
C THR A 45 -4.45 -38.00 -20.04
N ASN A 46 -3.78 -39.10 -19.68
CA ASN A 46 -2.83 -39.17 -18.60
C ASN A 46 -1.57 -38.36 -18.93
N SER A 47 -0.99 -37.76 -17.87
CA SER A 47 0.40 -37.33 -17.76
C SER A 47 0.84 -36.14 -18.62
N ILE A 48 0.80 -34.94 -18.02
CA ILE A 48 1.89 -33.95 -18.07
C ILE A 48 1.95 -33.29 -16.68
N GLU A 49 3.08 -33.43 -16.00
CA GLU A 49 3.42 -32.66 -14.80
C GLU A 49 3.59 -31.18 -15.16
N LEU A 50 2.89 -30.29 -14.46
CA LEU A 50 3.24 -28.87 -14.40
C LEU A 50 3.64 -28.57 -12.96
N GLY A 51 4.95 -28.44 -12.82
CA GLY A 51 5.66 -28.22 -11.58
C GLY A 51 5.15 -27.00 -10.82
N THR A 52 5.06 -27.22 -9.52
CA THR A 52 5.45 -26.31 -8.45
C THR A 52 6.30 -25.12 -8.90
N GLU A 53 5.89 -23.92 -8.51
CA GLU A 53 6.74 -22.98 -7.75
C GLU A 53 5.92 -21.83 -7.15
N CYS A 54 5.27 -22.08 -6.02
CA CYS A 54 5.12 -21.04 -4.98
C CYS A 54 6.36 -21.10 -4.08
N LYS A 55 7.54 -20.87 -4.64
CA LYS A 55 8.78 -20.65 -3.88
C LYS A 55 9.30 -19.25 -4.15
N GLU A 56 8.60 -18.28 -3.60
CA GLU A 56 9.22 -17.02 -3.16
C GLU A 56 8.87 -16.78 -1.69
N GLN A 57 9.23 -17.74 -0.83
CA GLN A 57 9.58 -17.39 0.55
C GLN A 57 10.98 -16.75 0.51
N ALA A 58 11.03 -15.52 -0.02
CA ALA A 58 12.18 -14.67 0.14
C ALA A 58 12.37 -14.46 1.64
N GLN A 59 13.40 -15.11 2.19
CA GLN A 59 14.00 -14.79 3.48
C GLN A 59 14.07 -13.27 3.59
N GLY A 60 13.12 -12.69 4.33
CA GLY A 60 13.11 -11.27 4.57
C GLY A 60 14.31 -10.96 5.43
N ASP A 61 15.30 -10.28 4.88
CA ASP A 61 16.53 -9.86 5.54
C ASP A 61 16.22 -9.03 6.81
N TRP A 62 16.13 -9.68 7.98
CA TRP A 62 15.94 -9.06 9.30
C TRP A 62 17.18 -8.24 9.73
N SER A 63 17.89 -7.63 8.77
CA SER A 63 19.02 -6.77 9.01
C SER A 63 18.63 -5.55 9.82
N GLU A 64 19.55 -5.18 10.71
CA GLU A 64 19.46 -3.99 11.54
C GLU A 64 19.45 -2.70 10.70
N LEU A 65 20.12 -2.69 9.54
CA LEU A 65 20.15 -1.54 8.63
C LEU A 65 18.77 -1.16 8.09
N LYS A 66 17.89 -2.15 7.92
CA LYS A 66 16.51 -1.96 7.43
C LYS A 66 15.49 -1.89 8.57
N ALA A 67 15.94 -2.02 9.83
CA ALA A 67 15.04 -2.03 10.96
C ALA A 67 14.32 -0.67 11.11
N PRO A 68 13.02 -0.69 11.44
CA PRO A 68 12.27 0.54 11.65
C PRO A 68 12.80 1.25 12.89
N LYS A 69 13.07 2.56 12.75
CA LYS A 69 13.46 3.43 13.87
C LYS A 69 12.20 3.82 14.64
N VAL A 70 11.89 3.08 15.70
CA VAL A 70 10.68 3.26 16.51
C VAL A 70 11.06 3.61 17.94
N ASP A 71 10.52 4.73 18.44
CA ASP A 71 10.60 5.08 19.86
C ASP A 71 9.56 4.26 20.64
N LEU A 72 10.03 3.30 21.45
CA LEU A 72 9.16 2.43 22.24
C LEU A 72 8.47 3.22 23.36
N LYS A 73 7.15 3.16 23.38
CA LYS A 73 6.32 3.80 24.40
C LYS A 73 6.07 2.85 25.57
N PRO A 74 5.82 3.35 26.79
CA PRO A 74 5.36 2.52 27.89
C PRO A 74 4.05 1.83 27.50
N LEU A 75 3.96 0.54 27.77
CA LEU A 75 2.79 -0.28 27.49
C LEU A 75 1.89 -0.36 28.74
N PRO A 76 0.58 -0.55 28.57
CA PRO A 76 -0.31 -0.87 29.68
C PRO A 76 0.05 -2.23 30.29
N GLU A 77 -0.43 -2.48 31.51
CA GLU A 77 -0.30 -3.77 32.18
C GLU A 77 -0.91 -4.90 31.32
N GLY A 78 -0.28 -6.07 31.33
CA GLY A 78 -0.68 -7.20 30.48
C GLY A 78 0.03 -7.27 29.12
N LEU A 79 0.84 -6.27 28.75
CA LEU A 79 1.54 -6.22 27.47
C LEU A 79 3.06 -6.04 27.65
N ARG A 80 3.84 -6.68 26.76
CA ARG A 80 5.29 -6.50 26.68
C ARG A 80 5.78 -6.46 25.24
N TYR A 81 6.96 -5.90 25.06
CA TYR A 81 7.68 -5.99 23.79
C TYR A 81 8.40 -7.33 23.66
N ALA A 82 8.33 -7.90 22.47
CA ALA A 82 9.24 -8.92 21.99
C ALA A 82 9.84 -8.47 20.66
N PHE A 83 10.93 -9.12 20.23
CA PHE A 83 11.71 -8.66 19.08
C PHE A 83 11.93 -9.79 18.08
N LEU A 84 11.69 -9.49 16.81
CA LEU A 84 11.83 -10.46 15.73
C LEU A 84 13.26 -10.50 15.17
N GLY A 85 13.98 -9.38 15.21
CA GLY A 85 15.37 -9.29 14.76
C GLY A 85 16.40 -9.25 15.90
N GLU A 86 17.67 -9.29 15.53
CA GLU A 86 18.80 -9.14 16.45
C GLU A 86 18.85 -7.72 17.05
N ASN A 87 19.61 -7.52 18.13
CA ASN A 87 19.80 -6.22 18.79
C ASN A 87 18.49 -5.50 19.17
N SER A 88 17.45 -6.26 19.52
CA SER A 88 16.12 -5.71 19.86
C SER A 88 15.49 -4.90 18.72
N THR A 89 15.72 -5.32 17.48
CA THR A 89 15.08 -4.73 16.29
C THR A 89 13.75 -5.40 15.98
N TYR A 90 12.90 -4.70 15.22
CA TYR A 90 11.57 -5.18 14.81
C TYR A 90 10.69 -5.55 16.02
N PRO A 91 10.26 -4.55 16.81
CA PRO A 91 9.43 -4.79 17.98
C PRO A 91 8.04 -5.32 17.56
N VAL A 92 7.52 -6.23 18.36
CA VAL A 92 6.12 -6.67 18.37
C VAL A 92 5.58 -6.57 19.79
N ILE A 93 4.30 -6.25 19.92
CA ILE A 93 3.63 -6.18 21.23
C ILE A 93 2.88 -7.49 21.42
N VAL A 94 3.18 -8.17 22.53
CA VAL A 94 2.60 -9.47 22.88
C VAL A 94 2.06 -9.43 24.31
N ASN A 95 1.25 -10.41 24.67
CA ASN A 95 0.75 -10.55 26.04
C ASN A 95 1.91 -10.89 27.01
N SER A 96 1.93 -10.23 28.17
CA SER A 96 2.90 -10.45 29.24
C SER A 96 2.80 -11.83 29.89
N ASP A 97 1.69 -12.51 29.71
CA ASP A 97 1.37 -13.75 30.40
C ASP A 97 1.68 -14.98 29.53
N LEU A 98 2.20 -14.78 28.32
CA LEU A 98 2.64 -15.88 27.45
C LEU A 98 3.80 -16.65 28.10
N GLU A 99 3.68 -17.97 28.13
CA GLU A 99 4.77 -18.86 28.55
C GLU A 99 5.95 -18.76 27.57
N PRO A 100 7.21 -18.95 28.02
CA PRO A 100 8.39 -18.81 27.17
C PRO A 100 8.34 -19.70 25.92
N GLU A 101 7.80 -20.91 26.03
CA GLU A 101 7.63 -21.85 24.93
C GLU A 101 6.65 -21.31 23.88
N GLN A 102 5.49 -20.81 24.31
CA GLN A 102 4.48 -20.21 23.45
C GLN A 102 5.01 -18.96 22.76
N LEU A 103 5.72 -18.11 23.51
CA LEU A 103 6.36 -16.92 22.96
C LEU A 103 7.39 -17.30 21.88
N SER A 104 8.22 -18.31 22.12
CA SER A 104 9.22 -18.75 21.14
C SER A 104 8.56 -19.25 19.85
N ALA A 105 7.50 -20.05 19.96
CA ALA A 105 6.74 -20.57 18.83
C ALA A 105 6.08 -19.44 18.02
N LEU A 106 5.49 -18.46 18.72
CA LEU A 106 4.91 -17.27 18.09
C LEU A 106 5.96 -16.46 17.32
N LEU A 107 7.12 -16.18 17.92
CA LEU A 107 8.18 -15.41 17.26
C LEU A 107 8.74 -16.14 16.03
N VAL A 108 8.85 -17.47 16.07
CA VAL A 108 9.24 -18.27 14.90
C VAL A 108 8.23 -18.10 13.78
N GLU A 109 6.94 -18.15 14.07
CA GLU A 109 5.90 -18.01 13.05
C GLU A 109 5.84 -16.58 12.48
N LEU A 110 5.91 -15.56 13.34
CA LEU A 110 5.93 -14.15 12.92
C LEU A 110 7.14 -13.83 12.03
N ARG A 111 8.30 -14.45 12.28
CA ARG A 111 9.49 -14.28 11.44
C ARG A 111 9.29 -14.76 10.00
N LYS A 112 8.41 -15.74 9.77
CA LYS A 112 8.10 -16.26 8.42
C LYS A 112 7.28 -15.25 7.61
N TYR A 113 6.40 -14.49 8.26
CA TYR A 113 5.46 -13.57 7.60
C TYR A 113 5.81 -12.10 7.77
N ARG A 114 7.08 -11.75 7.62
CA ARG A 114 7.56 -10.36 7.73
C ARG A 114 6.69 -9.36 6.96
N LYS A 115 6.42 -9.63 5.67
CA LYS A 115 5.67 -8.73 4.78
C LYS A 115 4.25 -8.46 5.28
N ALA A 116 3.64 -9.42 5.98
CA ALA A 116 2.29 -9.25 6.52
C ALA A 116 2.24 -8.30 7.72
N ILE A 117 3.36 -8.10 8.44
CA ILE A 117 3.44 -7.21 9.60
C ILE A 117 3.45 -5.73 9.16
N GLY A 118 4.01 -5.44 7.98
CA GLY A 118 3.95 -4.09 7.40
C GLY A 118 4.85 -3.06 8.10
N TYR A 119 6.11 -3.40 8.41
CA TYR A 119 7.05 -2.47 9.07
C TYR A 119 7.43 -1.28 8.19
N THR A 120 7.50 -1.50 6.89
CA THR A 120 7.82 -0.47 5.89
C THR A 120 6.66 -0.33 4.89
N LEU A 121 6.58 0.80 4.19
CA LEU A 121 5.58 0.97 3.13
C LEU A 121 5.76 -0.08 2.01
N ASP A 122 6.99 -0.51 1.75
CA ASP A 122 7.31 -1.54 0.75
C ASP A 122 6.76 -2.93 1.11
N ASP A 123 6.56 -3.19 2.41
CA ASP A 123 5.94 -4.44 2.88
C ASP A 123 4.43 -4.45 2.59
N ILE A 124 3.80 -3.29 2.50
CA ILE A 124 2.36 -3.12 2.25
C ILE A 124 2.11 -3.14 0.73
N LYS A 125 2.07 -4.33 0.16
CA LYS A 125 1.71 -4.49 -1.26
C LYS A 125 0.24 -4.15 -1.49
N GLY A 126 -0.01 -3.23 -2.41
CA GLY A 126 -1.37 -2.93 -2.89
C GLY A 126 -1.95 -4.07 -3.75
N ILE A 127 -3.22 -3.92 -4.12
CA ILE A 127 -3.88 -4.79 -5.10
C ILE A 127 -3.37 -4.41 -6.50
N SER A 128 -3.02 -5.41 -7.33
CA SER A 128 -2.59 -5.15 -8.70
C SER A 128 -3.74 -4.50 -9.50
N PRO A 129 -3.49 -3.42 -10.27
CA PRO A 129 -4.46 -2.86 -11.20
C PRO A 129 -4.97 -3.89 -12.22
N ASP A 130 -4.16 -4.90 -12.56
CA ASP A 130 -4.58 -5.98 -13.48
C ASP A 130 -5.68 -6.87 -12.88
N LEU A 131 -5.73 -6.95 -11.54
CA LEU A 131 -6.73 -7.75 -10.84
C LEU A 131 -8.04 -6.96 -10.67
N CYS A 132 -7.94 -5.71 -10.23
CA CYS A 132 -9.10 -4.87 -9.99
C CYS A 132 -8.71 -3.38 -10.04
N ILE A 133 -9.51 -2.62 -10.77
CA ILE A 133 -9.47 -1.16 -10.77
C ILE A 133 -10.83 -0.67 -10.28
N HIS A 134 -10.82 0.16 -9.24
CA HIS A 134 -12.04 0.82 -8.80
C HIS A 134 -12.38 1.98 -9.74
N ARG A 135 -13.59 1.98 -10.29
CA ARG A 135 -14.12 3.09 -11.09
C ARG A 135 -15.17 3.83 -10.27
N ILE A 136 -14.91 5.10 -9.99
CA ILE A 136 -15.87 6.00 -9.35
C ILE A 136 -16.84 6.47 -10.44
N HIS A 137 -18.13 6.15 -10.30
CA HIS A 137 -19.16 6.68 -11.19
C HIS A 137 -19.57 8.08 -10.74
N LEU A 138 -19.74 8.98 -11.69
CA LEU A 138 -20.20 10.34 -11.48
C LEU A 138 -21.63 10.49 -12.01
N GLU A 139 -22.39 11.43 -11.46
CA GLU A 139 -23.70 11.82 -12.01
C GLU A 139 -23.53 12.53 -13.35
N ASP A 140 -24.50 12.37 -14.26
CA ASP A 140 -24.44 12.84 -15.65
C ASP A 140 -24.18 14.36 -15.78
N GLU A 141 -24.63 15.15 -14.81
CA GLU A 141 -24.51 16.62 -14.81
C GLU A 141 -23.37 17.14 -13.90
N SER A 142 -22.46 16.25 -13.46
CA SER A 142 -21.34 16.63 -12.61
C SER A 142 -20.29 17.45 -13.36
N LYS A 143 -19.79 18.52 -12.72
CA LYS A 143 -18.77 19.41 -13.28
C LYS A 143 -17.47 19.29 -12.49
N SER A 144 -16.35 19.28 -13.21
CA SER A 144 -15.03 19.35 -12.59
C SER A 144 -14.81 20.68 -11.88
N SER A 145 -14.13 20.65 -10.74
CA SER A 145 -13.79 21.84 -9.96
C SER A 145 -12.29 21.94 -9.72
N ILE A 146 -11.75 23.15 -9.87
CA ILE A 146 -10.37 23.49 -9.54
C ILE A 146 -10.39 24.47 -8.37
N GLU A 147 -10.02 23.97 -7.20
CA GLU A 147 -9.85 24.79 -6.01
C GLU A 147 -8.38 25.20 -5.82
N PRO A 148 -8.09 26.48 -5.52
CA PRO A 148 -6.72 26.94 -5.32
C PRO A 148 -6.11 26.36 -4.04
N GLN A 149 -4.85 25.91 -4.12
CA GLN A 149 -4.13 25.35 -2.98
C GLN A 149 -3.96 26.39 -1.86
N ARG A 150 -4.34 26.01 -0.62
CA ARG A 150 -4.15 26.88 0.54
C ARG A 150 -2.67 27.06 0.89
N ARG A 151 -2.32 28.26 1.38
CA ARG A 151 -0.97 28.58 1.85
C ARG A 151 -0.62 27.72 3.07
N LEU A 152 0.45 26.93 2.95
CA LEU A 152 1.00 26.16 4.06
C LEU A 152 2.00 26.99 4.88
N ASN A 153 2.07 26.73 6.19
CA ASN A 153 3.13 27.24 7.05
C ASN A 153 4.49 26.73 6.54
N PRO A 154 5.51 27.58 6.33
CA PRO A 154 6.84 27.14 5.88
C PRO A 154 7.41 25.97 6.68
N ASN A 155 7.24 25.97 8.01
CA ASN A 155 7.74 24.89 8.86
C ASN A 155 7.08 23.53 8.55
N LEU A 156 5.80 23.53 8.18
CA LEU A 156 5.08 22.31 7.82
C LEU A 156 5.37 21.87 6.38
N LYS A 157 5.77 22.80 5.51
CA LYS A 157 5.99 22.51 4.09
C LYS A 157 7.05 21.43 3.88
N GLU A 158 8.12 21.45 4.67
CA GLU A 158 9.19 20.45 4.57
C GLU A 158 8.72 19.07 5.02
N VAL A 159 7.96 19.00 6.12
CA VAL A 159 7.38 17.74 6.61
C VAL A 159 6.42 17.17 5.58
N VAL A 160 5.50 17.98 5.07
CA VAL A 160 4.52 17.57 4.05
C VAL A 160 5.22 17.10 2.78
N LYS A 161 6.24 17.82 2.31
CA LYS A 161 7.03 17.41 1.16
C LYS A 161 7.70 16.04 1.39
N LYS A 162 8.27 15.82 2.58
CA LYS A 162 8.90 14.53 2.92
C LYS A 162 7.88 13.38 2.91
N GLU A 163 6.68 13.59 3.44
CA GLU A 163 5.63 12.57 3.40
C GLU A 163 5.13 12.30 1.97
N ILE A 164 4.93 13.34 1.14
CA ILE A 164 4.56 13.17 -0.27
C ILE A 164 5.61 12.37 -1.03
N LEU A 165 6.90 12.68 -0.83
CA LEU A 165 7.99 11.94 -1.47
C LEU A 165 8.00 10.47 -1.07
N LYS A 166 7.79 10.14 0.22
CA LYS A 166 7.66 8.74 0.66
C LYS A 166 6.53 8.00 -0.05
N LEU A 167 5.38 8.65 -0.25
CA LEU A 167 4.23 8.05 -0.93
C LEU A 167 4.48 7.88 -2.44
N LEU A 168 5.21 8.81 -3.06
CA LEU A 168 5.66 8.72 -4.45
C LEU A 168 6.66 7.57 -4.63
N ASP A 169 7.67 7.49 -3.77
CA ASP A 169 8.70 6.45 -3.80
C ASP A 169 8.07 5.05 -3.61
N ALA A 170 7.04 4.95 -2.76
CA ALA A 170 6.26 3.73 -2.56
C ALA A 170 5.27 3.42 -3.70
N GLY A 171 5.11 4.30 -4.69
CA GLY A 171 4.17 4.14 -5.81
C GLY A 171 2.69 4.20 -5.42
N ILE A 172 2.36 4.69 -4.21
CA ILE A 172 0.98 4.84 -3.75
C ILE A 172 0.28 6.01 -4.46
N ILE A 173 1.04 7.07 -4.74
CA ILE A 173 0.60 8.21 -5.54
C ILE A 173 1.51 8.39 -6.75
N TYR A 174 1.02 9.05 -7.78
CA TYR A 174 1.77 9.35 -8.99
C TYR A 174 1.43 10.76 -9.49
N PRO A 175 2.34 11.41 -10.24
CA PRO A 175 2.09 12.75 -10.77
C PRO A 175 1.08 12.71 -11.91
N ILE A 176 0.18 13.70 -11.93
CA ILE A 176 -0.78 13.96 -13.01
C ILE A 176 -0.58 15.41 -13.44
N SER A 177 -0.46 15.66 -14.74
CA SER A 177 -0.08 16.99 -15.27
C SER A 177 -1.27 17.92 -15.49
N ASP A 178 -2.43 17.39 -15.84
CA ASP A 178 -3.55 18.13 -16.47
C ASP A 178 -4.92 17.77 -15.90
N SER A 179 -5.00 17.41 -14.61
CA SER A 179 -6.28 17.13 -13.94
C SER A 179 -7.19 18.36 -13.91
N THR A 180 -8.42 18.21 -14.40
CA THR A 180 -9.50 19.20 -14.25
C THR A 180 -10.12 19.19 -12.85
N TRP A 181 -9.77 18.20 -12.02
CA TRP A 181 -10.19 18.06 -10.63
C TRP A 181 -9.03 18.37 -9.71
N ILE A 182 -9.15 19.46 -8.94
CA ILE A 182 -8.14 19.85 -7.96
C ILE A 182 -8.84 20.22 -6.66
N SER A 183 -8.50 19.51 -5.58
CA SER A 183 -8.92 19.84 -4.22
C SER A 183 -7.70 20.23 -3.38
N PRO A 184 -7.83 21.20 -2.44
CA PRO A 184 -6.69 21.69 -1.68
C PRO A 184 -6.29 20.69 -0.61
N VAL A 185 -4.99 20.43 -0.49
CA VAL A 185 -4.46 19.56 0.57
C VAL A 185 -4.52 20.30 1.91
N HIS A 186 -5.15 19.68 2.92
CA HIS A 186 -5.24 20.19 4.28
C HIS A 186 -4.33 19.40 5.23
N CYS A 187 -3.39 20.09 5.88
CA CYS A 187 -2.47 19.47 6.84
C CYS A 187 -3.07 19.48 8.25
N VAL A 188 -3.23 18.29 8.84
CA VAL A 188 -3.76 18.13 10.21
C VAL A 188 -2.66 17.56 11.12
N PRO A 189 -2.24 18.28 12.16
CA PRO A 189 -1.36 17.72 13.18
C PRO A 189 -2.02 16.52 13.86
N LYS A 190 -1.36 15.37 13.88
CA LYS A 190 -1.87 14.16 14.53
C LYS A 190 -1.33 14.08 15.97
N LYS A 191 -2.22 13.80 16.94
CA LYS A 191 -1.84 13.59 18.35
C LYS A 191 -1.05 12.28 18.46
N GLY A 192 0.27 12.39 18.66
CA GLY A 192 1.16 11.23 18.88
C GLY A 192 1.98 10.78 17.67
N GLY A 193 1.89 11.46 16.53
CA GLY A 193 2.88 11.34 15.44
C GLY A 193 4.12 12.18 15.75
N ILE A 194 5.30 11.75 15.26
CA ILE A 194 6.53 12.55 15.38
C ILE A 194 6.34 13.80 14.51
N THR A 195 5.87 14.88 15.12
CA THR A 195 5.96 16.22 14.53
C THR A 195 6.43 17.15 15.63
N VAL A 196 7.75 17.12 15.85
CA VAL A 196 8.45 18.07 16.73
C VAL A 196 8.57 19.40 15.97
N ILE A 197 7.45 20.04 15.69
CA ILE A 197 7.42 21.42 15.18
C ILE A 197 6.45 22.18 16.06
N LYS A 198 7.00 23.05 16.91
CA LYS A 198 6.20 24.02 17.67
C LYS A 198 5.50 24.95 16.68
N MET A 199 4.21 24.74 16.48
CA MET A 199 3.35 25.70 15.79
C MET A 199 3.18 26.92 16.69
N THR A 200 3.94 27.98 16.44
CA THR A 200 3.66 29.29 17.02
C THR A 200 2.30 29.75 16.47
N LYS A 201 1.29 29.86 17.34
CA LYS A 201 0.02 30.50 16.97
C LYS A 201 0.35 31.91 16.45
N ARG A 202 -0.17 32.27 15.27
CA ARG A 202 -0.24 33.68 14.88
C ARG A 202 -1.33 34.33 15.73
N SER A 203 -0.92 35.32 16.51
CA SER A 203 -1.77 36.37 17.10
C SER A 203 -2.46 37.18 16.03
#